data_AF-A0A7C0X558-F1
#
_entry.id   AF-A0A7C0X558-F1
#
_cell.length_a   1.000
_cell.length_b   1.000
_cell.length_c   1.000
_cell.angle_alpha   90.00
_cell.angle_beta   90.00
_cell.angle_gamma   90.00
#
_symmetry.space_group_name_H-M   'P 1'
#
loop_
_entity.id
_entity.type
_entity.pdbx_description
1 polymer ?
#
loop_
_entity_poly.entity_id
_entity_poly.type
_entity_poly.pdbx_seq_one_letter_code
_entity_poly.pdbx_strand_id
1 'polypeptide(L)'
;MRDTLERVKKDRSRRLNSAYFEVLEGQKNLVGREFDVIATEKGVKGGIVTRDDAYRYILVKEGLDLGEKARVRITESKGYYLIGEVS
;
A
#
# COMPACT_ATOMS: atom_id res chain seq x y z
N MET A 1 -26.25 -14.11 26.86
CA MET A 1 -26.27 -14.57 25.45
C MET A 1 -25.68 -13.54 24.47
N ARG A 2 -26.06 -12.25 24.53
CA ARG A 2 -25.52 -11.19 23.64
C ARG A 2 -24.00 -10.95 23.78
N ASP A 3 -23.49 -10.96 25.00
CA ASP A 3 -22.06 -10.72 25.30
C ASP A 3 -21.13 -11.80 24.72
N THR A 4 -21.57 -13.06 24.69
CA THR A 4 -20.82 -14.19 24.15
C THR A 4 -20.62 -14.07 22.62
N LEU A 5 -21.64 -13.57 21.91
CA LEU A 5 -21.58 -13.36 20.46
C LEU A 5 -20.64 -12.20 20.09
N GLU A 6 -20.67 -11.10 20.84
CA GLU A 6 -19.76 -9.97 20.64
C GLU A 6 -18.29 -10.37 20.90
N ARG A 7 -18.03 -11.18 21.93
CA ARG A 7 -16.68 -11.69 22.19
C ARG A 7 -16.16 -12.58 21.07
N VAL A 8 -16.98 -13.48 20.54
CA VAL A 8 -16.61 -14.35 19.40
C VAL A 8 -16.37 -13.53 18.13
N LYS A 9 -17.23 -12.54 17.85
CA LYS A 9 -17.06 -11.61 16.72
C LYS A 9 -15.75 -10.85 16.83
N LYS A 10 -15.45 -10.28 18.01
CA LYS A 10 -14.20 -9.54 18.26
C LYS A 10 -12.97 -10.45 18.12
N ASP A 11 -13.06 -11.69 18.59
CA ASP A 11 -11.98 -12.66 18.45
C ASP A 11 -11.69 -13.01 16.98
N ARG A 12 -12.73 -13.29 16.18
CA ARG A 12 -12.60 -13.52 14.74
C ARG A 12 -12.01 -12.31 14.01
N SER A 13 -12.46 -11.10 14.36
CA SER A 13 -11.92 -9.87 13.80
C SER A 13 -10.43 -9.71 14.10
N ARG A 14 -9.98 -9.99 15.33
CA ARG A 14 -8.55 -9.95 15.68
C ARG A 14 -7.74 -10.96 14.87
N ARG A 15 -8.21 -12.20 14.76
CA ARG A 15 -7.51 -13.25 13.98
C ARG A 15 -7.37 -12.88 12.50
N LEU A 16 -8.45 -12.35 11.89
CA LEU A 16 -8.38 -11.86 10.51
C LEU A 16 -7.40 -10.71 10.37
N ASN A 17 -7.40 -9.77 11.33
CA ASN A 17 -6.50 -8.63 11.29
C ASN A 17 -5.03 -9.06 11.41
N SER A 18 -4.72 -10.03 12.27
CA SER A 18 -3.38 -10.62 12.36
C SER A 18 -2.93 -11.23 11.03
N ALA A 19 -3.76 -12.07 10.41
CA ALA A 19 -3.46 -12.66 9.11
C ALA A 19 -3.28 -11.60 8.01
N TYR A 20 -4.09 -10.53 8.04
CA TYR A 20 -3.94 -9.41 7.13
C TYR A 20 -2.59 -8.69 7.30
N PHE A 21 -2.13 -8.47 8.53
CA PHE A 21 -0.80 -7.89 8.79
C PHE A 21 0.35 -8.78 8.31
N GLU A 22 0.23 -10.10 8.43
CA GLU A 22 1.22 -11.04 7.89
C GLU A 22 1.36 -10.90 6.36
N VAL A 23 0.26 -10.64 5.65
CA VAL A 23 0.30 -10.35 4.21
C VAL A 23 0.98 -9.00 3.94
N LEU A 24 0.68 -7.97 4.73
CA LEU A 24 1.30 -6.64 4.57
C LEU A 24 2.81 -6.67 4.83
N GLU A 25 3.30 -7.51 5.74
CA GLU A 25 4.73 -7.70 5.96
C GLU A 25 5.46 -8.14 4.68
N GLY A 26 4.79 -8.90 3.81
CA GLY A 26 5.30 -9.27 2.49
C GLY A 26 5.62 -8.09 1.57
N GLN A 27 5.04 -6.91 1.81
CA GLN A 27 5.36 -5.70 1.04
C GLN A 27 6.82 -5.25 1.20
N LYS A 28 7.48 -5.61 2.31
CA LYS A 28 8.91 -5.31 2.52
C LYS A 28 9.78 -5.96 1.44
N ASN A 29 9.36 -7.10 0.90
CA ASN A 29 10.07 -7.80 -0.18
C ASN A 29 9.98 -7.09 -1.54
N LEU A 30 9.16 -6.03 -1.64
CA LEU A 30 9.02 -5.22 -2.84
C LEU A 30 10.04 -4.08 -2.90
N VAL A 31 10.70 -3.75 -1.79
CA VAL A 31 11.76 -2.72 -1.76
C VAL A 31 12.90 -3.13 -2.69
N GLY A 32 13.34 -2.18 -3.51
CA GLY A 32 14.34 -2.37 -4.56
C GLY A 32 13.79 -2.92 -5.88
N ARG A 33 12.51 -3.33 -5.95
CA ARG A 33 11.86 -3.72 -7.20
C ARG A 33 11.28 -2.51 -7.91
N GLU A 34 11.10 -2.66 -9.22
CA GLU A 34 10.50 -1.65 -10.09
C GLU A 34 9.16 -2.12 -10.63
N PHE A 35 8.24 -1.17 -10.78
CA PHE A 35 6.90 -1.42 -11.31
C PHE A 35 6.51 -0.32 -12.27
N ASP A 36 5.81 -0.69 -13.33
CA ASP A 36 5.09 0.26 -14.16
C ASP A 36 3.84 0.73 -13.42
N VAL A 37 3.64 2.04 -13.37
CA VAL A 37 2.56 2.67 -12.61
C VAL A 37 1.87 3.77 -13.41
N ILE A 38 0.66 4.12 -12.99
CA ILE A 38 -0.04 5.32 -13.43
C ILE A 38 -0.32 6.25 -12.24
N ALA A 39 -0.08 7.54 -12.41
CA ALA A 39 -0.40 8.58 -11.46
C ALA A 39 -1.92 8.84 -11.41
N THR A 40 -2.53 8.68 -10.24
CA THR A 40 -3.99 8.73 -10.10
C THR A 40 -4.49 9.91 -9.27
N GLU A 41 -3.80 10.27 -8.19
CA GLU A 41 -4.29 11.28 -7.25
C GLU A 41 -3.15 11.97 -6.51
N LYS A 42 -3.42 13.16 -5.96
CA LYS A 42 -2.46 13.87 -5.10
C LYS A 42 -2.48 13.27 -3.71
N GLY A 43 -1.30 13.01 -3.16
CA GLY A 43 -1.16 12.57 -1.78
C GLY A 43 -1.60 13.66 -0.80
N VAL A 44 -2.28 13.28 0.29
CA VAL A 44 -2.78 14.23 1.31
C VAL A 44 -1.65 15.05 1.95
N LYS A 45 -0.43 14.50 2.00
CA LYS A 45 0.77 15.14 2.56
C LYS A 45 1.77 15.57 1.47
N GLY A 46 1.29 15.77 0.24
CA GLY A 46 2.13 16.01 -0.93
C GLY A 46 2.52 14.72 -1.66
N GLY A 47 3.18 14.90 -2.80
CA GLY A 47 3.47 13.83 -3.75
C GLY A 47 2.26 13.37 -4.55
N ILE A 48 2.50 12.38 -5.39
CA ILE A 48 1.52 11.74 -6.26
C ILE A 48 1.39 10.28 -5.87
N VAL A 49 0.15 9.84 -5.69
CA VAL A 49 -0.20 8.44 -5.53
C VAL A 49 -0.30 7.82 -6.90
N THR A 50 0.36 6.68 -7.04
CA THR A 50 0.38 5.88 -8.25
C THR A 50 -0.15 4.48 -7.96
N ARG A 51 -0.62 3.80 -9.01
CA ARG A 51 -1.10 2.42 -8.96
C ARG A 51 -0.38 1.58 -10.00
N ASP A 52 0.07 0.41 -9.60
CA ASP A 52 0.55 -0.65 -10.51
C ASP A 52 -0.60 -1.60 -10.89
N ASP A 53 -0.29 -2.64 -11.67
CA ASP A 53 -1.26 -3.67 -12.08
C ASP A 53 -1.89 -4.44 -10.91
N ALA A 54 -1.17 -4.53 -9.77
CA ALA A 54 -1.69 -5.11 -8.54
C ALA A 54 -2.47 -4.10 -7.68
N TYR A 55 -2.72 -2.91 -8.22
CA TYR A 55 -3.42 -1.79 -7.58
C TYR A 55 -2.79 -1.31 -6.26
N ARG A 56 -1.49 -1.56 -6.08
CA ARG A 56 -0.75 -1.16 -4.88
C ARG A 56 -0.68 0.35 -4.78
N TYR A 57 -0.81 0.86 -3.56
CA TYR A 57 -0.63 2.29 -3.29
C TYR A 57 0.87 2.58 -3.26
N ILE A 58 1.39 3.28 -4.27
CA ILE A 58 2.80 3.68 -4.34
C ILE A 58 2.86 5.21 -4.37
N LEU A 59 3.41 5.80 -3.31
CA LEU A 59 3.59 7.25 -3.20
C LEU A 59 4.93 7.66 -3.80
N VAL A 60 4.88 8.55 -4.81
CA VAL A 60 6.05 9.19 -5.40
C VAL A 60 6.06 10.65 -4.97
N LYS A 61 7.15 11.10 -4.36
CA LYS A 61 7.18 12.45 -3.77
C LYS A 61 7.24 13.56 -4.81
N GLU A 62 7.98 13.35 -5.89
CA GLU A 62 8.27 14.35 -6.93
C GLU A 62 8.51 13.65 -8.27
N GLY A 63 8.41 14.40 -9.37
CA GLY A 63 8.76 13.90 -10.70
C GLY A 63 7.64 13.18 -11.47
N LEU A 64 6.37 13.34 -11.06
CA LEU A 64 5.21 12.87 -11.83
C LEU A 64 4.07 13.87 -11.79
N ASP A 65 3.35 13.97 -12.91
CA ASP A 65 2.06 14.64 -13.00
C ASP A 65 0.90 13.64 -13.02
N LEU A 66 -0.33 14.12 -12.74
CA LEU A 66 -1.52 13.26 -12.76
C LEU A 66 -1.78 12.69 -14.16
N GLY A 67 -2.12 11.40 -14.22
CA GLY A 67 -2.36 10.66 -15.47
C GLY A 67 -1.09 10.16 -16.16
N GLU A 68 0.08 10.56 -15.70
CA GLU A 68 1.36 10.12 -16.24
C GLU A 68 1.62 8.64 -15.91
N LYS A 69 2.23 7.92 -16.87
CA LYS A 69 2.74 6.58 -16.65
C LYS A 69 4.24 6.63 -16.50
N ALA A 70 4.76 5.90 -15.53
CA ALA A 70 6.19 5.84 -15.28
C ALA A 70 6.60 4.51 -14.70
N ARG A 71 7.90 4.26 -14.70
CA ARG A 71 8.51 3.14 -14.00
C ARG A 71 9.06 3.64 -12.67
N VAL A 72 8.60 3.04 -11.58
CA VAL A 72 8.90 3.47 -10.21
C VAL A 72 9.63 2.37 -9.47
N ARG A 73 10.77 2.71 -8.87
CA ARG A 73 11.49 1.84 -7.95
C ARG A 73 10.98 2.05 -6.54
N ILE A 74 10.63 0.97 -5.86
CA ILE A 74 10.19 1.02 -4.47
C ILE A 74 11.40 1.24 -3.56
N THR A 75 11.38 2.29 -2.76
CA THR A 75 12.44 2.65 -1.82
C THR A 75 12.08 2.34 -0.38
N GLU A 76 10.79 2.32 -0.04
CA GLU A 76 10.34 2.03 1.32
C GLU A 76 8.96 1.32 1.34
N SER A 77 8.73 0.48 2.36
CA SER A 77 7.41 -0.05 2.69
C SER A 77 6.93 0.49 4.05
N LYS A 78 5.73 1.05 4.07
CA LYS A 78 5.05 1.55 5.30
C LYS A 78 3.97 0.59 5.79
N GLY A 79 4.04 -0.68 5.37
CA GLY A 79 3.05 -1.72 5.66
C GLY A 79 1.80 -1.59 4.78
N TYR A 80 1.07 -0.48 4.89
CA TYR A 80 -0.17 -0.26 4.12
C TYR A 80 0.05 0.31 2.72
N TYR A 81 1.18 0.97 2.52
CA TYR A 81 1.55 1.58 1.26
C TYR A 81 3.06 1.55 1.05
N LEU A 82 3.46 1.79 -0.18
CA LEU A 82 4.85 1.83 -0.62
C LEU A 82 5.25 3.27 -0.93
N ILE A 83 6.54 3.55 -0.82
CA ILE A 83 7.15 4.79 -1.30
C ILE A 83 8.13 4.41 -2.40
N GLY A 84 8.16 5.21 -3.45
CA GLY A 84 9.08 5.01 -4.56
C GLY A 84 9.54 6.29 -5.21
N GLU A 85 10.46 6.13 -6.16
CA GLU A 85 11.03 7.18 -6.98
C GLU A 85 10.98 6.75 -8.45
N VAL A 86 10.82 7.73 -9.36
CA VAL A 86 10.89 7.48 -10.79
C VAL A 86 12.29 6.99 -11.14
N SER A 87 12.37 5.89 -11.88
CA SER A 87 13.64 5.25 -12.29
C SER A 87 14.25 5.89 -13.53
#